data_AF-A0A355D842-F1
#
_entry.id   AF-A0A355D842-F1
#
_cell.length_a   1.000
_cell.length_b   1.000
_cell.length_c   1.000
_cell.angle_alpha   90.00
_cell.angle_beta   90.00
_cell.angle_gamma   90.00
#
_symmetry.space_group_name_H-M   'P 1'
#
loop_
_entity.id
_entity.type
_entity.pdbx_description
1 polymer ?
#
loop_
_entity_poly.entity_id
_entity_poly.type
_entity_poly.pdbx_seq_one_letter_code
_entity_poly.pdbx_strand_id
1 'polypeptide(L)'
;AIKEIIPKDKTMVFMGHGSNHPANSAFVALQSVFTYLNYNNVYVGTVEGYPTVDMIVEILKREGIDHVKLAPLMLVAGDHATNDMASDEEDSWKTILEEAGIKVDIYLHGLGEIEKFRHIYVNHVQDVIDNKYLHLGDTKKTP
;
A
#
# COMPACT_ATOMS: atom_id res chain seq x y z
N ALA A 1 0.19 11.95 1.77
CA ALA A 1 -0.75 12.09 0.63
C ALA A 1 -2.06 11.32 0.85
N ILE A 2 -2.03 10.06 1.29
CA ILE A 2 -3.23 9.19 1.32
C ILE A 2 -4.06 9.25 2.62
N LYS A 3 -3.76 10.18 3.54
CA LYS A 3 -4.45 10.27 4.85
C LYS A 3 -5.96 10.42 4.73
N GLU A 4 -6.43 11.10 3.68
CA GLU A 4 -7.85 11.41 3.49
C GLU A 4 -8.69 10.21 3.07
N ILE A 5 -8.06 9.17 2.51
CA ILE A 5 -8.77 7.95 2.10
C ILE A 5 -8.80 6.90 3.21
N ILE A 6 -7.98 7.05 4.25
CA ILE A 6 -7.96 6.17 5.42
C ILE A 6 -9.18 6.48 6.30
N PRO A 7 -10.12 5.54 6.46
CA PRO A 7 -11.27 5.72 7.34
C PRO A 7 -10.83 5.78 8.81
N LYS A 8 -11.59 6.50 9.64
CA LYS A 8 -11.32 6.61 11.09
C LYS A 8 -11.93 5.47 11.90
N ASP A 9 -12.99 4.89 11.37
CA ASP A 9 -13.90 3.95 12.01
C ASP A 9 -13.82 2.54 11.42
N LYS A 10 -13.05 2.36 10.35
CA LYS A 10 -12.84 1.08 9.67
C LYS A 10 -11.37 0.78 9.52
N THR A 11 -11.06 -0.50 9.37
CA THR A 11 -9.72 -0.94 8.97
C THR A 11 -9.53 -0.75 7.47
N MET A 12 -8.35 -0.31 7.06
CA MET A 12 -7.95 -0.20 5.66
C MET A 12 -6.81 -1.17 5.35
N VAL A 13 -6.96 -1.91 4.25
CA VAL A 13 -5.93 -2.77 3.70
C VAL A 13 -5.50 -2.18 2.36
N PHE A 14 -4.20 -1.93 2.21
CA PHE A 14 -3.58 -1.48 0.98
C PHE A 14 -2.93 -2.65 0.25
N MET A 15 -3.26 -2.83 -1.02
CA MET A 15 -2.65 -3.83 -1.90
C MET A 15 -1.63 -3.18 -2.84
N GLY A 16 -0.35 -3.39 -2.57
CA GLY A 16 0.73 -3.07 -3.50
C GLY A 16 0.95 -4.17 -4.53
N HIS A 17 1.68 -3.86 -5.60
CA HIS A 17 2.12 -4.88 -6.56
C HIS A 17 3.10 -5.85 -5.91
N GLY A 18 4.16 -5.33 -5.27
CA GLY A 18 5.26 -6.15 -4.75
C GLY A 18 6.19 -6.67 -5.84
N SER A 19 7.35 -7.19 -5.46
CA SER A 19 8.24 -7.95 -6.35
C SER A 19 9.33 -8.67 -5.54
N ASN A 20 10.13 -9.51 -6.21
CA ASN A 20 11.36 -10.08 -5.65
C ASN A 20 12.53 -9.08 -5.55
N HIS A 21 12.37 -7.85 -6.07
CA HIS A 21 13.43 -6.84 -6.00
C HIS A 21 13.58 -6.32 -4.54
N PRO A 22 14.80 -5.98 -4.07
CA PRO A 22 15.01 -5.44 -2.72
C PRO A 22 14.17 -4.20 -2.38
N ALA A 23 13.73 -3.45 -3.39
CA ALA A 23 12.81 -2.32 -3.24
C ALA A 23 11.45 -2.72 -2.63
N ASN A 24 11.07 -4.00 -2.63
CA ASN A 24 9.88 -4.49 -1.93
C ASN A 24 9.89 -4.15 -0.43
N SER A 25 11.08 -3.98 0.17
CA SER A 25 11.22 -3.48 1.55
C SER A 25 10.50 -2.15 1.80
N ALA A 26 10.24 -1.34 0.78
CA ALA A 26 9.47 -0.11 0.88
C ALA A 26 8.05 -0.33 1.43
N PHE A 27 7.39 -1.45 1.14
CA PHE A 27 6.05 -1.75 1.67
C PHE A 27 6.08 -2.01 3.18
N VAL A 28 7.08 -2.74 3.66
CA VAL A 28 7.30 -3.00 5.09
C VAL A 28 7.71 -1.73 5.84
N ALA A 29 8.56 -0.92 5.22
CA ALA A 29 8.93 0.39 5.75
C ALA A 29 7.70 1.31 5.86
N LEU A 30 6.83 1.30 4.86
CA LEU A 30 5.58 2.06 4.88
C LEU A 30 4.64 1.59 5.99
N GLN A 31 4.48 0.27 6.18
CA GLN A 31 3.74 -0.28 7.32
C GLN A 31 4.29 0.23 8.66
N SER A 32 5.62 0.24 8.79
CA SER A 32 6.30 0.69 10.02
C SER A 32 6.05 2.18 10.30
N VAL A 33 5.99 2.99 9.24
CA VAL A 33 5.61 4.41 9.34
C VAL A 33 4.15 4.56 9.78
N PHE A 34 3.22 3.75 9.28
CA PHE A 34 1.83 3.78 9.75
C PHE A 34 1.73 3.46 11.23
N THR A 35 2.40 2.39 11.69
CA THR A 35 2.47 2.02 13.11
C THR A 35 3.06 3.15 13.95
N TYR A 36 4.19 3.73 13.53
CA TYR A 36 4.84 4.85 14.24
C TYR A 36 3.92 6.07 14.39
N LEU A 37 3.10 6.34 13.37
CA LEU A 37 2.14 7.44 13.36
C LEU A 37 0.79 7.09 14.02
N ASN A 38 0.66 5.94 14.66
CA ASN A 38 -0.55 5.41 15.30
C ASN A 38 -1.73 5.18 14.33
N TYR A 39 -1.47 4.90 13.06
CA TYR A 39 -2.48 4.35 12.15
C TYR A 39 -2.58 2.84 12.35
N ASN A 40 -3.07 2.43 13.51
CA ASN A 40 -3.17 1.03 13.91
C ASN A 40 -4.26 0.26 13.15
N ASN A 41 -5.08 0.96 12.35
CA ASN A 41 -6.14 0.41 11.51
C ASN A 41 -5.73 0.32 10.04
N VAL A 42 -4.44 0.33 9.72
CA VAL A 42 -3.92 0.29 8.35
C VAL A 42 -2.92 -0.84 8.19
N TYR A 43 -3.16 -1.69 7.19
CA TYR A 43 -2.28 -2.79 6.81
C TYR A 43 -1.86 -2.67 5.35
N VAL A 44 -0.63 -3.04 5.05
CA VAL A 44 -0.05 -3.04 3.71
C VAL A 44 0.39 -4.45 3.37
N GLY A 45 -0.15 -4.99 2.29
CA GLY A 45 0.32 -6.24 1.68
C GLY A 45 0.60 -6.06 0.20
N THR A 46 1.07 -7.12 -0.44
CA THR A 46 1.48 -7.12 -1.84
C THR A 46 1.07 -8.39 -2.55
N VAL A 47 0.77 -8.30 -3.85
CA VAL A 47 0.42 -9.46 -4.71
C VAL A 47 1.62 -10.37 -4.93
N GLU A 48 2.75 -9.81 -5.39
CA GLU A 48 3.93 -10.56 -5.85
C GLU A 48 5.15 -10.39 -4.91
N GLY A 49 4.90 -10.32 -3.60
CA GLY A 49 5.98 -10.06 -2.65
C GLY A 49 5.61 -10.34 -1.21
N TYR A 50 6.12 -9.50 -0.32
CA TYR A 50 5.87 -9.55 1.11
C TYR A 50 5.42 -8.19 1.65
N PRO A 51 4.44 -8.13 2.58
CA PRO A 51 3.62 -9.23 3.11
C PRO A 51 2.58 -9.78 2.12
N THR A 52 2.19 -11.05 2.21
CA THR A 52 1.15 -11.67 1.36
C THR A 52 -0.25 -11.47 1.92
N VAL A 53 -1.29 -11.69 1.11
CA VAL A 53 -2.69 -11.61 1.55
C VAL A 53 -3.01 -12.57 2.71
N ASP A 54 -2.47 -13.79 2.71
CA ASP A 54 -2.67 -14.76 3.80
C ASP A 54 -2.16 -14.22 5.15
N MET A 55 -1.00 -13.56 5.13
CA MET A 55 -0.47 -12.92 6.33
C MET A 55 -1.36 -11.76 6.80
N ILE A 56 -1.94 -11.00 5.87
CA ILE A 56 -2.93 -9.96 6.20
C ILE A 56 -4.19 -10.59 6.79
N VAL A 57 -4.65 -11.75 6.32
CA VAL A 57 -5.79 -12.46 6.92
C VAL A 57 -5.46 -12.90 8.36
N GLU A 58 -4.29 -13.48 8.60
CA GLU A 58 -3.86 -13.94 9.92
C GLU A 58 -3.76 -12.79 10.95
N ILE A 59 -2.96 -11.77 10.61
CA ILE A 59 -3.32 -10.35 10.70
C ILE A 59 -4.63 -9.99 11.43
N LEU A 60 -5.61 -9.72 10.57
CA LEU A 60 -6.94 -9.23 10.89
C LEU A 60 -7.67 -10.18 11.86
N LYS A 61 -7.55 -11.51 11.68
CA LYS A 61 -8.17 -12.49 12.57
C LYS A 61 -7.64 -12.41 13.99
N ARG A 62 -6.31 -12.27 14.15
CA ARG A 62 -5.69 -12.14 15.48
C ARG A 62 -6.16 -10.90 16.22
N GLU A 63 -6.41 -9.83 15.47
CA GLU A 63 -6.88 -8.56 16.01
C GLU A 63 -8.41 -8.46 16.13
N GLY A 64 -9.14 -9.51 15.74
CA GLY A 64 -10.60 -9.54 15.81
C GLY A 64 -11.28 -8.59 14.83
N ILE A 65 -10.63 -8.28 13.70
CA ILE A 65 -11.15 -7.40 12.66
C ILE A 65 -11.95 -8.24 11.65
N ASP A 66 -13.21 -7.86 11.46
CA ASP A 66 -14.18 -8.55 10.61
C ASP A 66 -14.72 -7.68 9.46
N HIS A 67 -14.28 -6.42 9.34
CA HIS A 67 -14.65 -5.52 8.25
C HIS A 67 -13.47 -4.64 7.84
N VAL A 68 -13.11 -4.70 6.55
CA VAL A 68 -12.03 -3.88 5.97
C VAL A 68 -12.49 -3.11 4.74
N LYS A 69 -11.80 -2.01 4.47
CA LYS A 69 -11.82 -1.31 3.18
C LYS A 69 -10.53 -1.64 2.43
N LEU A 70 -10.66 -2.29 1.28
CA LEU A 70 -9.54 -2.73 0.45
C LEU A 70 -9.26 -1.72 -0.66
N ALA A 71 -8.03 -1.25 -0.79
CA ALA A 71 -7.62 -0.20 -1.71
C ALA A 71 -6.28 -0.52 -2.41
N PRO A 72 -6.08 -0.12 -3.67
CA PRO A 72 -4.80 -0.33 -4.34
C PRO A 72 -3.77 0.70 -3.86
N LEU A 73 -2.53 0.26 -3.70
CA LEU A 73 -1.35 1.09 -3.49
C LEU A 73 -0.55 1.18 -4.80
N MET A 74 -1.24 1.53 -5.88
CA MET A 74 -0.71 1.60 -7.25
C MET A 74 -1.18 2.89 -7.93
N LEU A 75 -0.42 3.38 -8.90
CA LEU A 75 -0.72 4.67 -9.55
C LEU A 75 -2.07 4.67 -10.25
N VAL A 76 -2.38 3.57 -10.96
CA VAL A 76 -3.65 3.35 -11.65
C VAL A 76 -4.34 2.13 -11.07
N ALA A 77 -5.67 2.16 -11.00
CA ALA A 77 -6.48 0.98 -10.74
C ALA A 77 -6.65 0.17 -12.03
N GLY A 78 -5.55 -0.42 -12.51
CA GLY A 78 -5.52 -1.27 -13.71
C GLY A 78 -5.79 -2.74 -13.39
N ASP A 79 -5.27 -3.64 -14.23
CA ASP A 79 -5.56 -5.08 -14.21
C ASP A 79 -5.41 -5.74 -12.83
N HIS A 80 -4.29 -5.52 -12.14
CA HIS A 80 -4.11 -6.04 -10.77
C HIS A 80 -5.17 -5.52 -9.77
N ALA A 81 -5.58 -4.26 -9.88
CA ALA A 81 -6.59 -3.70 -9.00
C ALA A 81 -8.00 -4.22 -9.34
N THR A 82 -8.28 -4.56 -10.60
CA THR A 82 -9.58 -5.08 -11.00
C THR A 82 -9.71 -6.58 -10.79
N ASN A 83 -8.68 -7.35 -11.13
CA ASN A 83 -8.71 -8.81 -11.16
C ASN A 83 -8.21 -9.36 -9.82
N ASP A 84 -6.94 -9.13 -9.48
CA ASP A 84 -6.34 -9.71 -8.27
C ASP A 84 -6.93 -9.13 -6.98
N MET A 85 -7.36 -7.86 -6.99
CA MET A 85 -7.87 -7.23 -5.76
C MET A 85 -9.37 -7.41 -5.56
N ALA A 86 -10.16 -7.20 -6.62
CA ALA A 86 -11.57 -6.83 -6.49
C ALA A 86 -12.54 -7.69 -7.31
N SER A 87 -12.04 -8.68 -8.06
CA SER A 87 -12.89 -9.59 -8.83
C SER A 87 -13.63 -10.58 -7.92
N ASP A 88 -14.45 -11.43 -8.54
CA ASP A 88 -15.12 -12.55 -7.88
C ASP A 88 -14.36 -13.88 -8.10
N GLU A 89 -13.12 -13.83 -8.58
CA GLU A 89 -12.27 -15.03 -8.76
C GLU A 89 -11.76 -15.53 -7.39
N GLU A 90 -11.53 -16.85 -7.28
CA GLU A 90 -11.16 -17.52 -6.01
C GLU A 90 -9.84 -17.01 -5.43
N ASP A 91 -8.90 -16.62 -6.29
CA ASP A 91 -7.58 -16.11 -5.91
C ASP A 91 -7.54 -14.59 -5.73
N SER A 92 -8.66 -13.89 -5.93
CA SER A 92 -8.75 -12.46 -5.66
C SER A 92 -8.71 -12.17 -4.15
N TRP A 93 -8.12 -11.04 -3.77
CA TRP A 93 -8.03 -10.62 -2.37
C TRP A 93 -9.39 -10.43 -1.73
N LYS A 94 -10.37 -9.91 -2.49
CA LYS A 94 -11.75 -9.79 -2.06
C LYS A 94 -12.29 -11.17 -1.64
N THR A 95 -12.23 -12.16 -2.52
CA THR A 95 -12.73 -13.51 -2.24
C THR A 95 -12.01 -14.14 -1.05
N ILE A 96 -10.67 -14.09 -1.03
CA ILE A 96 -9.86 -14.64 0.07
C ILE A 96 -10.24 -14.04 1.44
N LEU A 97 -10.45 -12.71 1.50
CA LEU A 97 -10.88 -12.04 2.73
C LEU A 97 -12.32 -12.41 3.12
N GLU A 98 -13.24 -12.45 2.15
CA GLU A 98 -14.64 -12.79 2.39
C GLU A 98 -14.81 -14.25 2.87
N GLU A 99 -14.09 -15.20 2.27
CA GLU A 99 -14.04 -16.60 2.71
C GLU A 99 -13.44 -16.76 4.12
N ALA A 100 -12.53 -15.86 4.49
CA ALA A 100 -12.00 -15.78 5.84
C ALA A 100 -12.99 -15.21 6.88
N GLY A 101 -14.20 -14.84 6.45
CA GLY A 101 -15.25 -14.27 7.30
C GLY A 101 -15.14 -12.76 7.49
N ILE A 102 -14.36 -12.07 6.66
CA ILE A 102 -14.11 -10.64 6.76
C ILE A 102 -14.90 -9.93 5.66
N LYS A 103 -15.78 -9.00 6.04
CA LYS A 103 -16.49 -8.16 5.09
C LYS A 103 -15.52 -7.21 4.37
N VAL A 104 -15.70 -7.03 3.07
CA VAL A 104 -14.82 -6.17 2.25
C VAL A 104 -15.60 -5.06 1.57
N ASP A 105 -15.20 -3.81 1.82
CA ASP A 105 -15.60 -2.65 1.01
C ASP A 105 -14.48 -2.32 0.02
N ILE A 106 -14.76 -2.30 -1.28
CA ILE A 106 -13.74 -1.98 -2.30
C ILE A 106 -13.60 -0.47 -2.50
N TYR A 107 -12.36 0.00 -2.55
CA TYR A 107 -11.98 1.35 -2.99
C TYR A 107 -11.16 1.23 -4.29
N LEU A 108 -11.84 1.24 -5.43
CA LEU A 108 -11.21 1.03 -6.73
C LEU A 108 -10.78 2.36 -7.38
N HIS A 109 -9.82 3.04 -6.78
CA HIS A 109 -9.23 4.27 -7.31
C HIS A 109 -7.72 4.22 -7.21
N GLY A 110 -7.04 4.59 -8.29
CA GLY A 110 -5.58 4.68 -8.32
C GLY A 110 -5.06 5.86 -7.50
N LEU A 111 -3.83 5.75 -7.00
CA LEU A 111 -3.20 6.84 -6.25
C LEU A 111 -3.06 8.13 -7.10
N GLY A 112 -2.97 8.01 -8.43
CA GLY A 112 -2.90 9.15 -9.35
C GLY A 112 -4.14 10.04 -9.35
N GLU A 113 -5.29 9.53 -8.91
CA GLU A 113 -6.52 10.30 -8.76
C GLU A 113 -6.44 11.28 -7.58
N ILE A 114 -5.58 11.00 -6.60
CA ILE A 114 -5.36 11.82 -5.41
C ILE A 114 -4.41 12.98 -5.75
N GLU A 115 -4.93 14.21 -5.71
CA GLU A 115 -4.16 15.43 -6.02
C GLU A 115 -2.86 15.55 -5.22
N LYS A 116 -2.93 15.32 -3.89
CA LYS A 116 -1.76 15.34 -3.01
C LYS A 116 -0.72 14.29 -3.38
N PHE A 117 -1.12 13.19 -4.02
CA PHE A 117 -0.19 12.16 -4.49
C PHE A 117 0.46 12.57 -5.81
N ARG A 118 -0.29 13.20 -6.73
CA ARG A 118 0.28 13.79 -7.95
C ARG A 118 1.37 14.82 -7.62
N HIS A 119 1.17 15.62 -6.58
CA HIS A 119 2.18 16.57 -6.12
C HIS A 119 3.50 15.90 -5.68
N ILE A 120 3.47 14.66 -5.18
CA ILE A 120 4.71 13.93 -4.87
C ILE A 120 5.52 13.70 -6.16
N TYR A 121 4.87 13.25 -7.24
CA TYR A 121 5.54 13.07 -8.54
C TYR A 121 6.06 14.39 -9.11
N VAL A 122 5.27 15.45 -9.07
CA VAL A 122 5.70 16.79 -9.54
C VAL A 122 6.91 17.27 -8.74
N ASN A 123 6.89 17.09 -7.41
CA ASN A 123 8.01 17.47 -6.55
C ASN A 123 9.27 16.63 -6.85
N HIS A 124 9.14 15.34 -7.16
CA HIS A 124 10.29 14.53 -7.56
C HIS A 124 10.90 15.01 -8.88
N VAL A 125 10.08 15.42 -9.86
CA VAL A 125 10.57 16.02 -11.11
C VAL A 125 11.30 17.34 -10.82
N GLN A 126 10.73 18.18 -9.96
CA GLN A 126 11.35 19.43 -9.54
C GLN A 126 12.67 19.20 -8.80
N ASP A 127 12.72 18.24 -7.88
CA ASP A 127 13.92 17.86 -7.13
C ASP A 127 15.08 17.45 -8.08
N VAL A 128 14.75 16.81 -9.21
CA VAL A 128 15.73 16.46 -10.26
C VAL A 128 16.18 17.70 -11.03
N ILE A 129 15.27 18.58 -11.45
CA ILE A 129 15.59 19.84 -12.14
C ILE A 129 16.54 20.70 -11.27
N ASP A 130 16.28 20.74 -9.97
CA ASP A 130 17.05 21.52 -9.01
C ASP A 130 18.34 20.82 -8.55
N ASN A 131 18.63 19.61 -9.05
CA ASN A 131 19.75 18.77 -8.62
C ASN A 131 19.80 18.56 -7.09
N LYS A 132 18.64 18.53 -6.43
CA LYS A 132 18.52 18.59 -4.97
C LYS A 132 19.26 17.46 -4.24
N TYR A 133 19.28 16.28 -4.84
CA TYR A 133 19.94 15.10 -4.27
C TYR A 133 21.26 14.76 -4.97
N LEU A 134 21.74 15.62 -5.86
CA LEU A 134 23.06 15.46 -6.46
C LEU A 134 24.11 15.59 -5.34
N HIS A 135 25.00 14.60 -5.23
CA HIS A 135 26.00 14.46 -4.15
C HIS A 135 25.45 14.08 -2.76
N LEU A 136 24.16 13.78 -2.63
CA LEU A 136 23.62 13.29 -1.36
C LEU A 136 24.17 11.90 -1.05
N GLY A 137 24.91 11.77 0.06
CA GLY A 137 25.57 10.51 0.44
C GLY A 137 27.00 10.36 -0.07
N ASP A 138 27.53 11.34 -0.81
CA ASP A 138 28.95 11.41 -1.12
C ASP A 138 29.73 11.56 0.19
N THR A 139 30.37 10.48 0.62
CA THR A 139 31.31 10.53 1.73
C THR A 139 32.69 10.79 1.16
N LYS A 140 33.27 11.96 1.49
CA LYS A 140 34.72 12.14 1.29
C LYS A 140 35.42 11.17 2.21
N LYS A 141 35.87 10.02 1.69
CA LYS A 141 36.92 9.27 2.37
C LYS A 141 38.17 10.14 2.30
N THR A 142 38.47 10.83 3.39
CA THR A 142 39.79 11.43 3.61
C THR A 142 40.83 10.30 3.51
N PRO A 143 41.90 10.45 2.72
CA PRO A 143 42.94 9.43 2.59
C PRO A 143 43.64 9.12 3.92
#